data_AF-A0A838GFN2-F1
#
_entry.id   AF-A0A838GFN2-F1
#
_cell.length_a   1.000
_cell.length_b   1.000
_cell.length_c   1.000
_cell.angle_alpha   90.00
_cell.angle_beta   90.00
_cell.angle_gamma   90.00
#
_symmetry.space_group_name_H-M   'P 1'
#
loop_
_entity.id
_entity.type
_entity.pdbx_description
1 polymer ?
#
loop_
_entity_poly.entity_id
_entity_poly.type
_entity_poly.pdbx_seq_one_letter_code
_entity_poly.pdbx_strand_id
1 'polypeptide(L)'
;MKRLFTLVVISLLFALVAPAAAQEATPEVSESLLAGLGYAELHIKAGDDNVEMPDQINAGRTLIVYENVGQESMHPLMLRLPDDLTVEQALADVGPEAMEPPAWFLDADFPGFVGETLPGHTSFAGVDLVAGPHLVLHDSAIHLDVVAADATPVPVQEPAVDGTVSMFEMGYEFPETIDSGRQVWEVTNVGEVPHELLLVRSVVPATAEQIIALFSSEDENATPVGGGPSFADVDPVGGVGW
;
A
#
# COMPACT_ATOMS: atom_id res chain seq x y z
N MET A 1 85.85 20.47 -20.44
CA MET A 1 85.13 20.42 -19.14
C MET A 1 84.10 21.55 -19.18
N LYS A 2 82.84 21.28 -19.58
CA LYS A 2 81.62 21.17 -18.72
C LYS A 2 81.53 22.36 -17.75
N ARG A 3 80.53 23.25 -17.82
CA ARG A 3 79.11 22.99 -17.51
C ARG A 3 78.18 23.98 -18.26
N LEU A 4 77.10 23.49 -18.86
CA LEU A 4 75.95 24.28 -19.29
C LEU A 4 74.74 23.80 -18.46
N PHE A 5 74.18 24.70 -17.65
CA PHE A 5 72.97 24.44 -16.87
C PHE A 5 71.76 24.49 -17.81
N THR A 6 71.02 23.39 -17.92
CA THR A 6 69.69 23.38 -18.56
C THR A 6 68.66 23.30 -17.44
N LEU A 7 67.87 24.36 -17.30
CA LEU A 7 66.68 24.39 -16.47
C LEU A 7 65.60 23.54 -17.17
N VAL A 8 65.14 22.48 -16.51
CA VAL A 8 63.95 21.74 -16.91
C VAL A 8 62.80 22.25 -16.05
N VAL A 9 61.90 23.02 -16.66
CA VAL A 9 60.63 23.42 -16.05
C VAL A 9 59.65 22.28 -16.27
N ILE A 10 59.32 21.54 -15.21
CA ILE A 10 58.26 20.54 -15.22
C ILE A 10 56.97 21.26 -14.84
N SER A 11 56.11 21.51 -15.82
CA SER A 11 54.74 21.96 -15.59
C SER A 11 53.86 20.77 -15.18
N LEU A 12 53.54 20.65 -13.89
CA LEU A 12 52.51 19.74 -13.40
C LEU A 12 51.13 20.32 -13.73
N LEU A 13 50.41 19.71 -14.68
CA LEU A 13 48.96 19.89 -14.80
C LEU A 13 48.27 19.04 -13.73
N PHE A 14 47.75 19.68 -12.69
CA PHE A 14 46.74 19.06 -11.83
C PHE A 14 45.38 19.17 -12.53
N ALA A 15 44.90 18.07 -13.11
CA ALA A 15 43.49 17.96 -13.47
C ALA A 15 42.69 17.81 -12.17
N LEU A 16 41.95 18.85 -11.79
CA LEU A 16 40.92 18.73 -10.77
C LEU A 16 39.82 17.80 -11.30
N VAL A 17 39.83 16.55 -10.83
CA VAL A 17 38.66 15.68 -10.94
C VAL A 17 37.72 16.10 -9.81
N ALA A 18 36.75 16.95 -10.14
CA ALA A 18 35.64 17.20 -9.23
C ALA A 18 34.83 15.90 -9.09
N PRO A 19 34.46 15.46 -7.87
CA PRO A 19 33.48 14.41 -7.72
C PRO A 19 32.15 14.97 -8.22
N ALA A 20 31.71 14.51 -9.39
CA ALA A 20 30.31 14.64 -9.78
C ALA A 20 29.53 13.74 -8.82
N ALA A 21 29.05 14.32 -7.71
CA ALA A 21 27.95 13.73 -6.98
C ALA A 21 26.75 13.78 -7.93
N ALA A 22 26.48 12.65 -8.59
CA ALA A 22 25.20 12.42 -9.21
C ALA A 22 24.18 12.37 -8.08
N GLN A 23 23.63 13.52 -7.73
CA GLN A 23 22.39 13.60 -6.98
C GLN A 23 21.32 13.10 -7.95
N GLU A 24 21.08 11.79 -7.96
CA GLU A 24 19.84 11.26 -8.52
C GLU A 24 18.73 11.98 -7.77
N ALA A 25 18.07 12.91 -8.45
CA ALA A 25 16.84 13.46 -7.94
C ALA A 25 15.89 12.29 -7.83
N THR A 26 15.63 11.83 -6.60
CA THR A 26 14.48 10.98 -6.30
C THR A 26 13.28 11.67 -6.94
N PRO A 27 12.61 11.06 -7.94
CA PRO A 27 11.47 11.69 -8.59
C PRO A 27 10.44 12.06 -7.52
N GLU A 28 9.81 13.23 -7.62
CA GLU A 28 8.72 13.58 -6.71
C GLU A 28 7.69 12.45 -6.73
N VAL A 29 7.50 11.85 -5.55
CA VAL A 29 6.95 10.49 -5.39
C VAL A 29 5.42 10.47 -5.38
N SER A 30 4.73 11.57 -5.72
CA SER A 30 3.33 11.76 -5.31
C SER A 30 2.24 11.28 -6.27
N GLU A 31 2.54 10.86 -7.50
CA GLU A 31 1.51 10.45 -8.45
C GLU A 31 1.45 8.93 -8.62
N SER A 32 0.25 8.36 -8.48
CA SER A 32 -0.06 6.96 -8.75
C SER A 32 0.15 6.62 -10.23
N LEU A 33 0.62 5.40 -10.53
CA LEU A 33 0.63 4.88 -11.91
C LEU A 33 -0.78 4.66 -12.49
N LEU A 34 -1.80 4.68 -11.62
CA LEU A 34 -3.22 4.63 -11.99
C LEU A 34 -3.82 6.03 -12.25
N ALA A 35 -3.10 7.09 -11.92
CA ALA A 35 -3.58 8.46 -12.12
C ALA A 35 -3.80 8.76 -13.62
N GLY A 36 -4.83 9.53 -13.93
CA GLY A 36 -5.14 9.93 -15.31
C GLY A 36 -5.83 8.87 -16.17
N LEU A 37 -6.16 7.68 -15.64
CA LEU A 37 -6.93 6.64 -16.33
C LEU A 37 -8.45 6.91 -16.37
N GLY A 38 -8.88 8.06 -15.83
CA GLY A 38 -10.27 8.52 -15.84
C GLY A 38 -11.14 7.93 -14.73
N TYR A 39 -10.53 7.41 -13.66
CA TYR A 39 -11.24 6.81 -12.52
C TYR A 39 -11.86 7.91 -11.67
N ALA A 40 -12.94 7.58 -10.96
CA ALA A 40 -13.32 8.40 -9.80
C ALA A 40 -12.21 8.30 -8.76
N GLU A 41 -11.98 9.35 -7.98
CA GLU A 41 -10.96 9.34 -6.94
C GLU A 41 -11.61 9.45 -5.57
N LEU A 42 -11.28 8.51 -4.68
CA LEU A 42 -11.64 8.56 -3.26
C LEU A 42 -10.40 8.96 -2.46
N HIS A 43 -10.35 10.23 -2.07
CA HIS A 43 -9.26 10.79 -1.26
C HIS A 43 -9.56 10.60 0.22
N ILE A 44 -8.66 9.95 0.93
CA ILE A 44 -8.77 9.66 2.35
C ILE A 44 -7.48 10.12 3.03
N LYS A 45 -7.61 10.97 4.03
CA LYS A 45 -6.50 11.44 4.87
C LYS A 45 -6.75 11.01 6.30
N ALA A 46 -5.98 10.06 6.79
CA ALA A 46 -6.16 9.47 8.12
C ALA A 46 -5.00 9.86 9.04
N GLY A 47 -5.33 10.33 10.23
CA GLY A 47 -4.40 10.56 11.34
C GLY A 47 -4.94 9.92 12.62
N ASP A 48 -4.14 9.95 13.68
CA ASP A 48 -4.37 9.16 14.91
C ASP A 48 -5.78 9.32 15.51
N ASP A 49 -6.36 10.52 15.41
CA ASP A 49 -7.68 10.82 16.00
C ASP A 49 -8.74 11.28 14.97
N ASN A 50 -8.40 11.33 13.67
CA ASN A 50 -9.27 11.91 12.66
C ASN A 50 -9.06 11.31 11.28
N VAL A 51 -10.16 11.13 10.55
CA VAL A 51 -10.14 10.71 9.15
C VAL A 51 -10.97 11.69 8.33
N GLU A 52 -10.37 12.23 7.29
CA GLU A 52 -11.03 13.11 6.32
C GLU A 52 -11.29 12.32 5.03
N MET A 53 -12.56 12.17 4.69
CA MET A 53 -13.01 11.54 3.44
C MET A 53 -14.41 12.06 3.07
N PRO A 54 -14.84 11.98 1.81
CA PRO A 54 -16.23 12.24 1.46
C PRO A 54 -17.16 11.21 2.11
N ASP A 55 -18.39 11.63 2.39
CA ASP A 55 -19.47 10.76 2.88
C ASP A 55 -20.16 9.99 1.74
N GLN A 56 -19.95 10.39 0.48
CA GLN A 56 -20.60 9.81 -0.68
C GLN A 56 -19.69 9.78 -1.92
N ILE A 57 -19.79 8.72 -2.72
CA ILE A 57 -19.16 8.61 -4.05
C ILE A 57 -20.05 7.83 -5.03
N ASN A 58 -19.81 7.97 -6.34
CA ASN A 58 -20.48 7.15 -7.35
C ASN A 58 -19.84 5.75 -7.43
N ALA A 59 -20.66 4.74 -7.68
CA ALA A 59 -20.25 3.38 -8.00
C ALA A 59 -19.41 3.33 -9.30
N GLY A 60 -18.49 2.38 -9.37
CA GLY A 60 -17.60 2.12 -10.50
C GLY A 60 -16.12 2.04 -10.10
N ARG A 61 -15.25 1.86 -11.11
CA ARG A 61 -13.79 1.83 -10.94
C ARG A 61 -13.30 3.13 -10.31
N THR A 62 -12.72 2.99 -9.14
CA THR A 62 -12.31 4.09 -8.26
C THR A 62 -10.84 3.93 -7.89
N LEU A 63 -10.08 5.01 -7.98
CA LEU A 63 -8.75 5.11 -7.40
C LEU A 63 -8.88 5.59 -5.96
N ILE A 64 -8.53 4.73 -5.01
CA ILE A 64 -8.32 5.11 -3.62
C ILE A 64 -6.95 5.79 -3.52
N VAL A 65 -6.94 6.98 -2.91
CA VAL A 65 -5.74 7.72 -2.52
C VAL A 65 -5.77 7.84 -1.01
N TYR A 66 -4.97 7.03 -0.32
CA TYR A 66 -4.93 6.98 1.14
C TYR A 66 -3.64 7.60 1.67
N GLU A 67 -3.74 8.72 2.38
CA GLU A 67 -2.63 9.40 3.03
C GLU A 67 -2.66 9.15 4.54
N ASN A 68 -1.60 8.56 5.07
CA ASN A 68 -1.39 8.46 6.51
C ASN A 68 -0.64 9.71 7.00
N VAL A 69 -1.34 10.59 7.72
CA VAL A 69 -0.77 11.76 8.40
C VAL A 69 -0.62 11.59 9.90
N GLY A 70 -0.87 10.37 10.39
CA GLY A 70 -0.67 9.97 11.78
C GLY A 70 0.80 9.74 12.13
N GLN A 71 1.03 9.19 13.32
CA GLN A 71 2.36 8.83 13.82
C GLN A 71 2.63 7.33 13.79
N GLU A 72 1.60 6.51 13.59
CA GLU A 72 1.69 5.05 13.53
C GLU A 72 1.33 4.52 12.13
N SER A 73 1.75 3.28 11.85
CA SER A 73 1.35 2.59 10.63
C SER A 73 -0.15 2.35 10.63
N MET A 74 -0.81 2.53 9.48
CA MET A 74 -2.25 2.34 9.36
C MET A 74 -2.57 1.24 8.37
N HIS A 75 -3.41 0.32 8.81
CA HIS A 75 -3.90 -0.78 7.99
C HIS A 75 -5.43 -0.76 7.94
N PRO A 76 -5.99 0.13 7.11
CA PRO A 76 -7.43 0.24 6.93
C PRO A 76 -7.97 -0.88 6.04
N LEU A 77 -9.26 -1.18 6.17
CA LEU A 77 -10.00 -2.03 5.24
C LEU A 77 -11.33 -1.39 4.85
N MET A 78 -11.91 -1.84 3.74
CA MET A 78 -13.23 -1.41 3.31
C MET A 78 -14.14 -2.62 3.15
N LEU A 79 -15.40 -2.45 3.55
CA LEU A 79 -16.43 -3.46 3.30
C LEU A 79 -17.73 -2.79 2.86
N ARG A 80 -18.48 -3.49 2.03
CA ARG A 80 -19.88 -3.21 1.71
C ARG A 80 -20.76 -4.04 2.62
N LEU A 81 -21.70 -3.39 3.31
CA LEU A 81 -22.59 -4.09 4.24
C LEU A 81 -23.56 -5.02 3.49
N PRO A 82 -23.97 -6.15 4.10
CA PRO A 82 -25.09 -6.93 3.62
C PRO A 82 -26.36 -6.09 3.44
N ASP A 83 -27.15 -6.39 2.40
CA ASP A 83 -28.32 -5.59 2.01
C ASP A 83 -29.41 -5.51 3.11
N ASP A 84 -29.44 -6.46 4.03
CA ASP A 84 -30.39 -6.54 5.15
C ASP A 84 -29.84 -5.93 6.45
N LEU A 85 -28.60 -5.45 6.47
CA LEU A 85 -27.96 -4.83 7.62
C LEU A 85 -28.01 -3.29 7.50
N THR A 86 -28.42 -2.63 8.59
CA THR A 86 -28.43 -1.16 8.64
C THR A 86 -27.07 -0.61 9.05
N VAL A 87 -26.70 0.56 8.54
CA VAL A 87 -25.47 1.26 8.93
C VAL A 87 -25.39 1.50 10.43
N GLU A 88 -26.49 1.93 11.05
CA GLU A 88 -26.55 2.18 12.50
C GLU A 88 -26.23 0.90 13.29
N GLN A 89 -26.79 -0.23 12.88
CA GLN A 89 -26.50 -1.51 13.51
C GLN A 89 -25.05 -1.94 13.27
N ALA A 90 -24.55 -1.82 12.05
CA ALA A 90 -23.17 -2.17 11.73
C ALA A 90 -22.16 -1.36 12.55
N LEU A 91 -22.33 -0.02 12.63
CA LEU A 91 -21.47 0.85 13.43
C LEU A 91 -21.50 0.53 14.93
N ALA A 92 -22.66 0.12 15.45
CA ALA A 92 -22.76 -0.34 16.83
C ALA A 92 -22.02 -1.66 17.06
N ASP A 93 -22.04 -2.56 16.06
CA ASP A 93 -21.42 -3.88 16.12
C ASP A 93 -19.89 -3.85 15.97
N VAL A 94 -19.33 -2.91 15.20
CA VAL A 94 -17.86 -2.75 14.97
C VAL A 94 -17.23 -1.58 15.72
N GLY A 95 -17.95 -0.97 16.66
CA GLY A 95 -17.44 0.16 17.43
C GLY A 95 -16.25 -0.20 18.35
N PRO A 96 -15.62 0.79 19.00
CA PRO A 96 -14.41 0.59 19.82
C PRO A 96 -14.59 -0.33 21.04
N GLU A 97 -15.83 -0.65 21.40
CA GLU A 97 -16.17 -1.58 22.49
C GLU A 97 -16.32 -3.04 21.98
N ALA A 98 -16.21 -3.27 20.68
CA ALA A 98 -16.30 -4.60 20.08
C ALA A 98 -15.10 -5.45 20.49
N MET A 99 -15.37 -6.60 21.12
CA MET A 99 -14.33 -7.54 21.58
C MET A 99 -14.03 -8.63 20.55
N GLU A 100 -14.96 -8.89 19.64
CA GLU A 100 -14.88 -9.90 18.59
C GLU A 100 -15.54 -9.34 17.31
N PRO A 101 -15.09 -9.73 16.11
CA PRO A 101 -15.79 -9.39 14.89
C PRO A 101 -17.25 -9.88 14.92
N PRO A 102 -18.22 -9.07 14.48
CA PRO A 102 -19.62 -9.49 14.47
C PRO A 102 -19.84 -10.64 13.48
N ALA A 103 -20.90 -11.43 13.70
CA ALA A 103 -21.18 -12.62 12.91
C ALA A 103 -21.35 -12.34 11.40
N TRP A 104 -21.81 -11.15 11.04
CA TRP A 104 -21.98 -10.73 9.64
C TRP A 104 -20.68 -10.28 8.96
N PHE A 105 -19.60 -10.07 9.71
CA PHE A 105 -18.38 -9.42 9.20
C PHE A 105 -17.79 -10.15 7.99
N LEU A 106 -17.72 -11.48 8.05
CA LEU A 106 -17.20 -12.30 6.95
C LEU A 106 -18.23 -12.57 5.84
N ASP A 107 -19.50 -12.21 6.06
CA ASP A 107 -20.55 -12.24 5.04
C ASP A 107 -20.63 -10.92 4.26
N ALA A 108 -19.89 -9.89 4.68
CA ALA A 108 -19.77 -8.62 3.96
C ALA A 108 -19.01 -8.80 2.64
N ASP A 109 -19.23 -7.87 1.71
CA ASP A 109 -18.50 -7.83 0.46
C ASP A 109 -17.27 -6.92 0.60
N PHE A 110 -16.12 -7.39 0.12
CA PHE A 110 -14.80 -6.83 0.36
C PHE A 110 -14.21 -6.42 -0.99
N PRO A 111 -14.37 -5.13 -1.39
CA PRO A 111 -13.97 -4.66 -2.72
C PRO A 111 -12.45 -4.55 -2.91
N GLY A 112 -11.66 -4.85 -1.87
CA GLY A 112 -10.25 -4.49 -1.78
C GLY A 112 -10.07 -3.09 -1.20
N PHE A 113 -8.92 -2.86 -0.58
CA PHE A 113 -8.48 -1.55 -0.12
C PHE A 113 -6.96 -1.39 -0.22
N VAL A 114 -6.41 -0.23 0.14
CA VAL A 114 -4.95 -0.11 0.26
C VAL A 114 -4.43 -1.05 1.35
N GLY A 115 -3.24 -1.61 1.16
CA GLY A 115 -2.55 -2.31 2.25
C GLY A 115 -2.00 -1.34 3.31
N GLU A 116 -1.14 -1.88 4.18
CA GLU A 116 -0.50 -1.12 5.25
C GLU A 116 0.26 0.12 4.73
N THR A 117 0.01 1.27 5.36
CA THR A 117 0.56 2.58 4.97
C THR A 117 1.31 3.22 6.14
N LEU A 118 2.61 3.43 5.97
CA LEU A 118 3.48 4.05 6.97
C LEU A 118 3.17 5.54 7.24
N PRO A 119 3.58 6.08 8.40
CA PRO A 119 3.47 7.52 8.69
C PRO A 119 4.09 8.40 7.61
N GLY A 120 3.32 9.39 7.14
CA GLY A 120 3.75 10.33 6.09
C GLY A 120 3.78 9.75 4.68
N HIS A 121 3.29 8.52 4.48
CA HIS A 121 3.21 7.89 3.16
C HIS A 121 1.80 7.98 2.57
N THR A 122 1.74 7.80 1.25
CA THR A 122 0.49 7.67 0.49
C THR A 122 0.47 6.33 -0.23
N SER A 123 -0.62 5.59 -0.08
CA SER A 123 -0.88 4.32 -0.76
C SER A 123 -2.03 4.47 -1.75
N PHE A 124 -2.04 3.60 -2.75
CA PHE A 124 -3.00 3.65 -3.86
C PHE A 124 -3.59 2.27 -4.15
N ALA A 125 -4.88 2.22 -4.42
CA ALA A 125 -5.57 1.01 -4.87
C ALA A 125 -6.61 1.36 -5.93
N GLY A 126 -6.71 0.55 -6.98
CA GLY A 126 -7.82 0.62 -7.94
C GLY A 126 -8.86 -0.43 -7.59
N VAL A 127 -10.08 -0.02 -7.27
CA VAL A 127 -11.16 -0.91 -6.81
C VAL A 127 -12.44 -0.68 -7.58
N ASP A 128 -13.29 -1.69 -7.69
CA ASP A 128 -14.62 -1.58 -8.29
C ASP A 128 -15.67 -1.44 -7.19
N LEU A 129 -16.18 -0.21 -6.98
CA LEU A 129 -17.20 0.04 -5.96
C LEU A 129 -18.60 -0.23 -6.50
N VAL A 130 -19.37 -1.06 -5.80
CA VAL A 130 -20.78 -1.34 -6.09
C VAL A 130 -21.65 -0.39 -5.27
N ALA A 131 -22.84 -0.02 -5.76
CA ALA A 131 -23.76 0.81 -4.97
C ALA A 131 -24.20 0.11 -3.67
N GLY A 132 -24.29 0.89 -2.59
CA GLY A 132 -24.68 0.44 -1.25
C GLY A 132 -23.87 1.12 -0.15
N PRO A 133 -24.27 0.89 1.12
CA PRO A 133 -23.54 1.41 2.26
C PRO A 133 -22.21 0.65 2.44
N HIS A 134 -21.12 1.40 2.56
CA HIS A 134 -19.80 0.88 2.85
C HIS A 134 -19.32 1.39 4.20
N LEU A 135 -18.46 0.61 4.86
CA LEU A 135 -17.67 1.08 5.98
C LEU A 135 -16.19 1.07 5.60
N VAL A 136 -15.49 2.14 5.94
CA VAL A 136 -14.02 2.17 6.02
C VAL A 136 -13.66 1.98 7.48
N LEU A 137 -12.90 0.92 7.76
CA LEU A 137 -12.53 0.52 9.11
C LEU A 137 -11.02 0.72 9.33
N HIS A 138 -10.70 1.29 10.48
CA HIS A 138 -9.38 1.30 11.11
C HIS A 138 -9.63 1.28 12.63
N ASP A 139 -9.08 2.22 13.40
CA ASP A 139 -9.45 2.46 14.81
C ASP A 139 -10.86 3.03 14.98
N SER A 140 -11.48 3.47 13.88
CA SER A 140 -12.86 3.92 13.83
C SER A 140 -13.57 3.33 12.62
N ALA A 141 -14.89 3.26 12.69
CA ALA A 141 -15.75 2.86 11.59
C ALA A 141 -16.41 4.10 10.98
N ILE A 142 -16.17 4.33 9.70
CA ILE A 142 -16.66 5.51 8.97
C ILE A 142 -17.56 5.04 7.85
N HIS A 143 -18.76 5.62 7.79
CA HIS A 143 -19.73 5.32 6.74
C HIS A 143 -19.41 6.06 5.44
N LEU A 144 -19.47 5.33 4.33
CA LEU A 144 -19.39 5.85 2.96
C LEU A 144 -20.60 5.35 2.16
N ASP A 145 -21.41 6.28 1.66
CA ASP A 145 -22.50 5.98 0.74
C ASP A 145 -21.99 5.86 -0.70
N VAL A 146 -21.96 4.64 -1.24
CA VAL A 146 -21.71 4.45 -2.68
C VAL A 146 -23.04 4.47 -3.42
N VAL A 147 -23.26 5.47 -4.25
CA VAL A 147 -24.51 5.61 -5.01
C VAL A 147 -24.38 5.16 -6.45
N ALA A 148 -25.50 4.78 -7.06
CA ALA A 148 -25.50 4.44 -8.48
C ALA A 148 -24.99 5.63 -9.31
N ALA A 149 -24.13 5.36 -10.29
CA ALA A 149 -23.65 6.41 -11.18
C ALA A 149 -24.81 7.02 -12.00
N ASP A 150 -24.99 8.33 -11.91
CA ASP A 150 -26.05 9.06 -12.63
C ASP A 150 -25.81 9.17 -14.15
N ALA A 151 -24.61 8.80 -14.61
CA ALA A 151 -24.17 8.96 -15.99
C ALA A 151 -23.90 7.61 -16.67
N THR A 152 -23.99 7.62 -18.01
CA THR A 152 -23.51 6.50 -18.82
C THR A 152 -22.04 6.24 -18.48
N PRO A 153 -21.65 4.99 -18.15
CA PRO A 153 -20.26 4.67 -17.85
C PRO A 153 -19.36 5.17 -18.97
N VAL A 154 -18.43 6.07 -18.63
CA VAL A 154 -17.33 6.38 -19.55
C VAL A 154 -16.46 5.12 -19.61
N PRO A 155 -16.07 4.64 -20.79
CA PRO A 155 -15.16 3.51 -20.89
C PRO A 155 -13.89 3.82 -20.08
N VAL A 156 -13.72 3.07 -19.00
CA VAL A 156 -12.58 3.20 -18.12
C VAL A 156 -11.41 2.47 -18.76
N GLN A 157 -10.23 3.09 -18.79
CA GLN A 157 -9.04 2.44 -19.32
C GLN A 157 -8.54 1.43 -18.28
N GLU A 158 -8.49 0.16 -18.65
CA GLU A 158 -7.79 -0.83 -17.82
C GLU A 158 -6.30 -0.48 -17.72
N PRO A 159 -5.72 -0.56 -16.52
CA PRO A 159 -4.31 -0.23 -16.35
C PRO A 159 -3.45 -1.29 -17.04
N ALA A 160 -2.26 -0.87 -17.50
CA ALA A 160 -1.23 -1.85 -17.81
C ALA A 160 -0.74 -2.45 -16.50
N VAL A 161 -0.75 -3.78 -16.40
CA VAL A 161 -0.31 -4.51 -15.20
C VAL A 161 1.07 -5.10 -15.42
N ASP A 162 1.91 -5.01 -14.41
CA ASP A 162 3.27 -5.56 -14.38
C ASP A 162 3.28 -6.98 -13.79
N GLY A 163 2.26 -7.32 -12.99
CA GLY A 163 2.11 -8.62 -12.35
C GLY A 163 0.66 -8.92 -11.98
N THR A 164 0.37 -10.21 -11.81
CA THR A 164 -0.93 -10.72 -11.39
C THR A 164 -0.76 -11.61 -10.17
N VAL A 165 -1.59 -11.43 -9.14
CA VAL A 165 -1.64 -12.29 -7.96
C VAL A 165 -3.02 -12.90 -7.83
N SER A 166 -3.09 -14.22 -7.67
CA SER A 166 -4.33 -14.90 -7.25
C SER A 166 -4.21 -15.34 -5.81
N MET A 167 -5.18 -14.96 -4.98
CA MET A 167 -5.29 -15.34 -3.57
C MET A 167 -6.37 -16.39 -3.42
N PHE A 168 -6.10 -17.41 -2.61
CA PHE A 168 -7.03 -18.50 -2.29
C PHE A 168 -6.69 -19.04 -0.90
N GLU A 169 -7.54 -19.90 -0.34
CA GLU A 169 -7.63 -20.23 1.09
C GLU A 169 -6.31 -20.16 1.87
N MET A 170 -5.35 -21.01 1.53
CA MET A 170 -4.07 -21.11 2.24
C MET A 170 -2.88 -20.83 1.31
N GLY A 171 -3.06 -20.00 0.27
CA GLY A 171 -2.02 -19.81 -0.72
C GLY A 171 -2.19 -18.61 -1.64
N TYR A 172 -1.12 -18.39 -2.38
CA TYR A 172 -0.98 -17.31 -3.34
C TYR A 172 -0.29 -17.86 -4.59
N GLU A 173 -0.74 -17.42 -5.76
CA GLU A 173 0.01 -17.55 -7.01
C GLU A 173 0.58 -16.18 -7.36
N PHE A 174 1.92 -16.08 -7.36
CA PHE A 174 2.67 -14.87 -7.71
C PHE A 174 3.34 -14.99 -9.08
N PRO A 175 3.72 -13.86 -9.71
CA PRO A 175 4.65 -13.88 -10.83
C PRO A 175 5.97 -14.57 -10.45
N GLU A 176 6.58 -15.31 -11.39
CA GLU A 176 7.87 -15.98 -11.15
C GLU A 176 9.00 -14.99 -10.81
N THR A 177 8.89 -13.77 -11.32
CA THR A 177 9.86 -12.69 -11.12
C THR A 177 9.14 -11.38 -10.86
N ILE A 178 9.74 -10.56 -10.01
CA ILE A 178 9.26 -9.21 -9.71
C ILE A 178 10.35 -8.24 -10.13
N ASP A 179 10.01 -7.31 -11.02
CA ASP A 179 10.95 -6.28 -11.46
C ASP A 179 11.16 -5.24 -10.34
N SER A 180 12.30 -4.57 -10.36
CA SER A 180 12.55 -3.47 -9.41
C SER A 180 11.79 -2.21 -9.82
N GLY A 181 11.23 -1.49 -8.83
CA GLY A 181 10.58 -0.20 -9.04
C GLY A 181 9.09 -0.24 -8.73
N ARG A 182 8.40 0.87 -9.01
CA ARG A 182 6.94 0.91 -8.89
C ARG A 182 6.29 0.04 -9.95
N GLN A 183 5.25 -0.65 -9.54
CA GLN A 183 4.50 -1.56 -10.38
C GLN A 183 3.01 -1.40 -10.12
N VAL A 184 2.20 -1.74 -11.12
CA VAL A 184 0.76 -1.92 -11.00
C VAL A 184 0.48 -3.41 -11.04
N TRP A 185 -0.13 -3.94 -9.98
CA TRP A 185 -0.48 -5.35 -9.91
C TRP A 185 -1.99 -5.53 -9.92
N GLU A 186 -2.46 -6.51 -10.67
CA GLU A 186 -3.82 -7.02 -10.54
C GLU A 186 -3.84 -8.09 -9.46
N VAL A 187 -4.71 -7.93 -8.48
CA VAL A 187 -4.90 -8.88 -7.39
C VAL A 187 -6.31 -9.40 -7.48
N THR A 188 -6.47 -10.73 -7.49
CA THR A 188 -7.79 -11.37 -7.53
C THR A 188 -7.90 -12.35 -6.37
N ASN A 189 -8.94 -12.19 -5.56
CA ASN A 189 -9.35 -13.25 -4.64
C ASN A 189 -10.20 -14.26 -5.40
N VAL A 190 -9.73 -15.51 -5.50
CA VAL A 190 -10.46 -16.63 -6.11
C VAL A 190 -10.90 -17.67 -5.06
N GLY A 191 -10.68 -17.38 -3.78
CA GLY A 191 -11.11 -18.20 -2.65
C GLY A 191 -12.55 -17.94 -2.22
N GLU A 192 -13.00 -18.72 -1.23
CA GLU A 192 -14.33 -18.66 -0.61
C GLU A 192 -14.39 -17.70 0.59
N VAL A 193 -13.25 -17.25 1.08
CA VAL A 193 -13.14 -16.30 2.20
C VAL A 193 -12.36 -15.07 1.76
N PRO A 194 -12.51 -13.92 2.42
CA PRO A 194 -11.67 -12.76 2.13
C PRO A 194 -10.19 -13.07 2.42
N HIS A 195 -9.31 -12.51 1.59
CA HIS A 195 -7.86 -12.65 1.69
C HIS A 195 -7.20 -11.29 1.62
N GLU A 196 -6.03 -11.21 2.21
CA GLU A 196 -5.19 -10.02 2.18
C GLU A 196 -3.84 -10.35 1.54
N LEU A 197 -3.27 -9.35 0.86
CA LEU A 197 -1.90 -9.39 0.39
C LEU A 197 -1.13 -8.23 1.03
N LEU A 198 -0.12 -8.55 1.85
CA LEU A 198 0.87 -7.59 2.31
C LEU A 198 2.22 -7.87 1.63
N LEU A 199 2.75 -6.88 0.92
CA LEU A 199 4.10 -6.92 0.36
C LEU A 199 5.03 -6.13 1.25
N VAL A 200 6.08 -6.79 1.72
CA VAL A 200 7.07 -6.18 2.59
C VAL A 200 8.49 -6.29 2.04
N ARG A 201 9.35 -5.36 2.45
CA ARG A 201 10.77 -5.34 2.13
C ARG A 201 11.57 -5.18 3.41
N SER A 202 12.58 -6.04 3.60
CA SER A 202 13.55 -5.80 4.67
C SER A 202 14.48 -4.64 4.30
N VAL A 203 14.68 -3.72 5.25
CA VAL A 203 15.62 -2.60 5.12
C VAL A 203 17.03 -2.96 5.60
N VAL A 204 17.18 -4.14 6.18
CA VAL A 204 18.47 -4.74 6.53
C VAL A 204 18.69 -6.01 5.69
N PRO A 205 19.93 -6.49 5.56
CA PRO A 205 20.18 -7.78 4.94
C PRO A 205 19.50 -8.90 5.72
N ALA A 206 18.54 -9.59 5.08
CA ALA A 206 17.83 -10.73 5.64
C ALA A 206 17.68 -11.83 4.59
N THR A 207 17.68 -13.09 5.03
CA THR A 207 17.29 -14.23 4.17
C THR A 207 15.78 -14.39 4.17
N ALA A 208 15.26 -15.11 3.16
CA ALA A 208 13.83 -15.44 3.12
C ALA A 208 13.37 -16.19 4.37
N GLU A 209 14.20 -17.12 4.89
CA GLU A 209 13.89 -17.88 6.10
C GLU A 209 13.83 -17.00 7.34
N GLN A 210 14.65 -15.95 7.42
CA GLN A 210 14.60 -15.00 8.54
C GLN A 210 13.33 -14.16 8.52
N ILE A 211 12.87 -13.74 7.33
CA ILE A 211 11.60 -13.02 7.16
C ILE A 211 10.42 -13.95 7.43
N ILE A 212 10.43 -15.19 6.91
CA ILE A 212 9.38 -16.18 7.20
C ILE A 212 9.31 -16.45 8.70
N ALA A 213 10.46 -16.60 9.38
CA ALA A 213 10.49 -16.81 10.82
C ALA A 213 9.92 -15.63 11.61
N LEU A 214 10.14 -14.38 11.14
CA LEU A 214 9.56 -13.18 11.74
C LEU A 214 8.03 -13.16 11.63
N PHE A 215 7.46 -13.47 10.46
CA PHE A 215 6.00 -13.49 10.27
C PHE A 215 5.32 -14.77 10.79
N SER A 216 6.08 -15.83 11.04
CA SER A 216 5.55 -17.08 11.62
C SER A 216 5.60 -17.11 13.15
N SER A 217 6.16 -16.08 13.80
CA SER A 217 6.19 -16.03 15.27
C SER A 217 4.86 -15.57 15.82
N GLU A 218 4.29 -16.32 16.77
CA GLU A 218 3.05 -15.96 17.49
C GLU A 218 3.19 -14.76 18.44
N ASP A 219 4.39 -14.19 18.56
CA ASP A 219 4.70 -13.05 19.43
C ASP A 219 5.46 -12.00 18.61
N GLU A 220 4.79 -10.90 18.29
CA GLU A 220 5.36 -9.73 17.60
C GLU A 220 6.53 -9.07 18.36
N ASN A 221 6.64 -9.35 19.67
CA ASN A 221 7.73 -8.93 20.55
C ASN A 221 8.76 -10.03 20.81
N ALA A 222 8.68 -11.17 20.10
CA ALA A 222 9.66 -12.23 20.23
C ALA A 222 11.07 -11.68 19.94
N THR A 223 12.04 -12.11 20.75
CA THR A 223 13.43 -11.81 20.45
C THR A 223 13.76 -12.40 19.08
N PRO A 224 14.26 -11.62 18.10
CA PRO A 224 14.59 -12.14 16.78
C PRO A 224 15.47 -13.37 16.90
N VAL A 225 15.20 -14.38 16.07
CA VAL A 225 16.11 -15.53 15.91
C VAL A 225 17.53 -14.98 15.69
N GLY A 226 18.47 -15.36 16.55
CA GLY A 226 19.69 -14.59 16.82
C GLY A 226 20.33 -13.89 15.61
N GLY A 227 20.24 -12.55 15.58
CA GLY A 227 20.80 -11.70 14.53
C GLY A 227 19.91 -11.50 13.29
N GLY A 228 18.66 -11.97 13.30
CA GLY A 228 17.66 -11.71 12.28
C GLY A 228 16.97 -10.34 12.42
N PRO A 229 16.17 -9.95 11.41
CA PRO A 229 15.41 -8.70 11.41
C PRO A 229 14.32 -8.74 12.49
N SER A 230 13.92 -7.55 12.93
CA SER A 230 12.71 -7.29 13.70
C SER A 230 11.62 -6.70 12.80
N PHE A 231 10.39 -6.54 13.30
CA PHE A 231 9.33 -5.83 12.56
C PHE A 231 9.71 -4.37 12.25
N ALA A 232 10.58 -3.74 13.05
CA ALA A 232 11.11 -2.41 12.75
C ALA A 232 12.10 -2.39 11.57
N ASP A 233 12.57 -3.55 11.10
CA ASP A 233 13.49 -3.70 9.98
C ASP A 233 12.77 -4.13 8.68
N VAL A 234 11.44 -4.01 8.65
CA VAL A 234 10.59 -4.42 7.53
C VAL A 234 9.61 -3.31 7.21
N ASP A 235 9.67 -2.80 5.98
CA ASP A 235 8.73 -1.79 5.47
C ASP A 235 7.63 -2.48 4.65
N PRO A 236 6.34 -2.13 4.82
CA PRO A 236 5.34 -2.39 3.81
C PRO A 236 5.66 -1.57 2.56
N VAL A 237 5.60 -2.22 1.39
CA VAL A 237 5.92 -1.61 0.09
C VAL A 237 4.76 -1.71 -0.91
N GLY A 238 3.64 -2.28 -0.48
CA GLY A 238 2.42 -2.44 -1.26
C GLY A 238 1.56 -3.54 -0.68
N GLY A 239 0.44 -3.80 -1.34
CA GLY A 239 -0.53 -4.77 -0.90
C GLY A 239 -1.95 -4.33 -1.21
N VAL A 240 -2.88 -5.24 -0.93
CA VAL A 240 -4.32 -4.99 -1.01
C VAL A 240 -4.92 -5.49 0.30
N GLY A 241 -5.52 -4.55 1.04
CA GLY A 241 -6.37 -4.84 2.18
C GLY A 241 -7.64 -5.54 1.73
N TRP A 242 -8.37 -6.11 2.68
CA TRP A 242 -9.64 -6.81 2.46
C TRP A 242 -10.59 -5.90 1.67
#